data_AF-V9Z6Z3-F1
#
_entry.id   AF-V9Z6Z3-F1
#
_cell.length_a   1.000
_cell.length_b   1.000
_cell.length_c   1.000
_cell.angle_alpha   90.00
_cell.angle_beta   90.00
_cell.angle_gamma   90.00
#
_symmetry.space_group_name_H-M   'P 1'
#
loop_
_entity.id
_entity.type
_entity.pdbx_description
1 polymer ?
#
loop_
_entity_poly.entity_id
_entity_poly.type
_entity_poly.pdbx_seq_one_letter_code
_entity_poly.pdbx_strand_id
1 'polypeptide(L)'
;MRTDFQHYAIQHGDGRWLYYLPHPPGLPASLHTSVLADGEPMQPLGDNTGGWWVTGHQAQRLTAVYQPRPTVTGYRLTDLSARSERFPEYLSVQDWHQALGDSGHSEAYYSLYEQVTQDKDVQEYVYEGRTVVLTGGEPPTPGGPPWVASMPESLAQRPEYHHCFPGYIPGLRDHLRDLIRPMRHVEHCFNGRSGKPNGLYVTVAVPFEEPVSRWVPYIGANGRPLKSGRNEPVLVRREMYLPVADHVSGPDYRTALAEWEHQVSFWFDLVRNAAVRACNACEGTGHVMDVPEGVHAPGPVSALTPSR
;
A
#
# COMPACT_ATOMS: atom_id res chain seq x y z
N MET A 1 4.15 -11.74 -22.63
CA MET A 1 3.29 -11.09 -21.64
C MET A 1 3.95 -9.77 -21.28
N ARG A 2 3.38 -8.64 -21.70
CA ARG A 2 3.84 -7.31 -21.27
C ARG A 2 3.44 -7.18 -19.81
N THR A 3 4.41 -7.17 -18.91
CA THR A 3 4.17 -6.74 -17.53
C THR A 3 3.86 -5.25 -17.64
N ASP A 4 2.61 -4.85 -17.47
CA ASP A 4 2.26 -3.44 -17.29
C ASP A 4 2.92 -3.00 -15.98
N PHE A 5 4.13 -2.44 -16.07
CA PHE A 5 4.79 -1.87 -14.91
C PHE A 5 4.00 -0.61 -14.55
N GLN A 6 3.27 -0.65 -13.44
CA GLN A 6 2.70 0.57 -12.85
C GLN A 6 3.86 1.40 -12.32
N HIS A 7 4.11 2.53 -12.98
CA HIS A 7 4.95 3.59 -12.44
C HIS A 7 4.07 4.64 -11.77
N TYR A 8 4.57 5.17 -10.66
CA TYR A 8 3.84 6.12 -9.81
C TYR A 8 4.45 7.51 -9.96
N ALA A 9 3.62 8.54 -9.85
CA ALA A 9 4.07 9.91 -9.79
C ALA A 9 3.40 10.67 -8.64
N ILE A 10 4.16 11.53 -7.98
CA ILE A 10 3.67 12.43 -6.92
C ILE A 10 3.99 13.85 -7.37
N GLN A 11 3.00 14.75 -7.31
CA GLN A 11 3.26 16.17 -7.42
C GLN A 11 3.62 16.72 -6.04
N HIS A 12 4.83 17.25 -5.91
CA HIS A 12 5.31 17.85 -4.68
C HIS A 12 4.75 19.27 -4.52
N GLY A 13 4.62 19.73 -3.26
CA GLY A 13 4.03 21.04 -2.95
C GLY A 13 4.81 22.25 -3.49
N ASP A 14 6.07 22.06 -3.88
CA ASP A 14 6.88 23.09 -4.56
C ASP A 14 6.75 23.09 -6.09
N GLY A 15 5.85 22.26 -6.64
CA GLY A 15 5.58 22.16 -8.07
C GLY A 15 6.41 21.11 -8.81
N ARG A 16 7.40 20.48 -8.17
CA ARG A 16 8.18 19.39 -8.78
C ARG A 16 7.37 18.10 -8.88
N TRP A 17 7.73 17.25 -9.82
CA TRP A 17 7.15 15.91 -9.99
C TRP A 17 8.19 14.85 -9.64
N LEU A 18 7.79 13.93 -8.75
CA LEU A 18 8.58 12.77 -8.36
C LEU A 18 8.00 11.54 -9.03
N TYR A 19 8.80 10.84 -9.81
CA TYR A 19 8.43 9.60 -10.47
C TYR A 19 9.16 8.43 -9.82
N TYR A 20 8.41 7.40 -9.45
CA TYR A 20 8.97 6.10 -9.14
C TYR A 20 9.02 5.26 -10.42
N LEU A 21 10.24 4.93 -10.82
CA LEU A 21 10.54 4.19 -12.03
C LEU A 21 11.35 2.95 -11.66
N PRO A 22 10.77 1.74 -11.75
CA PRO A 22 11.51 0.53 -11.49
C PRO A 22 12.65 0.37 -12.51
N HIS A 23 13.68 -0.36 -12.11
CA HIS A 23 14.80 -0.66 -13.00
C HIS A 23 14.30 -1.40 -14.26
N PRO A 24 14.62 -0.92 -15.48
CA PRO A 24 14.14 -1.54 -16.70
C PRO A 24 14.57 -3.00 -16.85
N PRO A 25 13.67 -3.92 -17.21
CA PRO A 25 14.04 -5.30 -17.50
C PRO A 25 14.97 -5.34 -18.72
N GLY A 26 16.10 -6.03 -18.59
CA GLY A 26 17.05 -6.23 -19.69
C GLY A 26 18.15 -5.17 -19.80
N LEU A 27 18.03 -4.03 -19.11
CA LEU A 27 19.17 -3.12 -18.93
C LEU A 27 19.96 -3.53 -17.68
N PRO A 28 21.29 -3.42 -17.66
CA PRO A 28 22.08 -3.64 -16.45
C PRO A 28 21.93 -2.46 -15.48
N ALA A 29 21.87 -2.73 -14.18
CA ALA A 29 21.91 -1.70 -13.15
C ALA A 29 23.33 -1.13 -13.06
N SER A 30 23.52 0.14 -13.43
CA SER A 30 24.84 0.80 -13.38
C SER A 30 24.75 2.32 -13.31
N LEU A 31 25.87 2.98 -12.99
CA LEU A 31 26.01 4.45 -12.97
C LEU A 31 25.86 5.13 -14.35
N HIS A 32 25.81 4.35 -15.45
CA HIS A 32 25.64 4.87 -16.80
C HIS A 32 24.17 4.93 -17.25
N THR A 33 23.24 4.67 -16.33
CA THR A 33 21.81 4.78 -16.58
C THR A 33 21.32 6.15 -16.14
N SER A 34 20.73 6.90 -17.06
CA SER A 34 20.02 8.16 -16.80
C SER A 34 18.56 8.01 -17.18
N VAL A 35 17.69 8.88 -16.66
CA VAL A 35 16.28 8.91 -17.03
C VAL A 35 15.91 10.28 -17.58
N LEU A 36 15.10 10.27 -18.64
CA LEU A 36 14.57 11.44 -19.31
C LEU A 36 13.05 11.53 -19.12
N ALA A 37 12.56 12.76 -18.89
CA ALA A 37 11.16 13.15 -18.97
C ALA A 37 10.98 14.01 -20.21
N ASP A 38 10.22 13.54 -21.19
CA ASP A 38 9.99 14.24 -22.47
C ASP A 38 11.28 14.65 -23.21
N GLY A 39 12.35 13.88 -23.01
CA GLY A 39 13.68 14.15 -23.59
C GLY A 39 14.60 15.01 -22.72
N GLU A 40 14.10 15.57 -21.61
CA GLU A 40 14.90 16.33 -20.66
C GLU A 40 15.42 15.45 -19.51
N PRO A 41 16.69 15.62 -19.07
CA PRO A 41 17.26 14.80 -18.02
C PRO A 41 16.58 15.04 -16.67
N MET A 42 16.18 13.95 -16.02
CA MET A 42 15.65 13.96 -14.67
C MET A 42 16.78 13.89 -13.65
N GLN A 43 16.56 14.49 -12.47
CA GLN A 43 17.50 14.40 -11.37
C GLN A 43 17.16 13.19 -10.49
N PRO A 44 18.12 12.29 -10.21
CA PRO A 44 17.88 11.24 -9.23
C PRO A 44 17.73 11.88 -7.85
N LEU A 45 16.79 11.38 -7.04
CA LEU A 45 16.54 11.89 -5.69
C LEU A 45 17.66 11.49 -4.68
N GLY A 46 18.70 10.81 -5.15
CA GLY A 46 19.94 10.51 -4.41
C GLY A 46 19.88 9.27 -3.53
N ASP A 47 18.92 8.36 -3.73
CA ASP A 47 18.90 7.08 -3.03
C ASP A 47 19.85 6.07 -3.71
N ASN A 48 20.58 5.30 -2.91
CA ASN A 48 21.49 4.23 -3.40
C ASN A 48 20.74 3.10 -4.14
N THR A 49 19.41 3.16 -4.19
CA THR A 49 18.50 2.22 -4.85
C THR A 49 17.98 2.72 -6.21
N GLY A 50 18.16 4.01 -6.55
CA GLY A 50 18.02 4.55 -7.92
C GLY A 50 16.60 4.53 -8.53
N GLY A 51 15.55 4.45 -7.70
CA GLY A 51 14.17 4.30 -8.19
C GLY A 51 13.41 5.61 -8.38
N TRP A 52 13.86 6.71 -7.76
CA TRP A 52 13.13 7.98 -7.74
C TRP A 52 13.82 9.06 -8.56
N TRP A 53 13.03 9.68 -9.43
CA TRP A 53 13.48 10.69 -10.38
C TRP A 53 12.61 11.94 -10.27
N VAL A 54 13.26 13.09 -10.36
CA VAL A 54 12.63 14.40 -10.21
C VAL A 54 12.69 15.17 -11.51
N THR A 55 11.59 15.82 -11.86
CA THR A 55 11.50 16.78 -12.96
C THR A 55 10.62 17.98 -12.55
N GLY A 56 10.72 19.08 -13.30
CA GLY A 56 9.94 20.29 -13.07
C GLY A 56 8.53 20.26 -13.66
N HIS A 57 8.16 19.22 -14.41
CA HIS A 57 6.90 19.15 -15.15
C HIS A 57 6.29 17.73 -15.14
N GLN A 58 5.01 17.62 -15.46
CA GLN A 58 4.38 16.31 -15.66
C GLN A 58 4.83 15.73 -17.00
N ALA A 59 5.66 14.69 -16.97
CA ALA A 59 6.16 13.99 -18.14
C ALA A 59 5.05 13.25 -18.88
N GLN A 60 5.01 13.37 -20.21
CA GLN A 60 4.16 12.55 -21.09
C GLN A 60 4.86 11.24 -21.49
N ARG A 61 6.19 11.26 -21.57
CA ARG A 61 7.05 10.14 -21.94
C ARG A 61 8.23 10.05 -20.99
N LEU A 62 8.50 8.84 -20.53
CA LEU A 62 9.60 8.52 -19.62
C LEU A 62 10.52 7.52 -20.33
N THR A 63 11.81 7.83 -20.39
CA THR A 63 12.81 6.99 -21.08
C THR A 63 14.02 6.79 -20.17
N ALA A 64 14.38 5.54 -19.88
CA ALA A 64 15.69 5.21 -19.33
C ALA A 64 16.70 5.06 -20.47
N VAL A 65 17.85 5.70 -20.32
CA VAL A 65 18.95 5.69 -21.28
C VAL A 65 20.16 5.09 -20.60
N TYR A 66 20.63 3.95 -21.12
CA TYR A 66 21.82 3.27 -20.66
C TYR A 66 22.91 3.38 -21.72
N GLN A 67 24.07 3.93 -21.34
CA GLN A 67 25.28 3.88 -22.16
C GLN A 67 26.12 2.68 -21.73
N PRO A 68 26.23 1.61 -22.55
CA PRO A 68 27.09 0.49 -22.21
C PRO A 68 28.55 0.92 -22.22
N ARG A 69 29.37 0.27 -21.37
CA ARG A 69 30.82 0.44 -21.42
C ARG A 69 31.35 0.03 -22.81
N PRO A 70 32.35 0.76 -23.34
CA PRO A 70 33.03 0.38 -24.57
C PRO A 70 33.54 -1.06 -24.47
N THR A 71 33.49 -1.80 -25.58
CA THR A 71 33.99 -3.17 -25.62
C THR A 71 35.37 -3.16 -26.26
N VAL A 72 36.32 -3.88 -25.65
CA VAL A 72 37.65 -4.06 -26.22
C VAL A 72 37.52 -4.93 -27.47
N THR A 73 37.93 -4.41 -28.62
CA THR A 73 37.90 -5.11 -29.91
C THR A 73 39.27 -5.65 -30.31
N GLY A 74 40.32 -5.19 -29.65
CA GLY A 74 41.68 -5.70 -29.79
C GLY A 74 42.68 -4.85 -29.03
N TYR A 75 43.95 -5.06 -29.34
CA TYR A 75 45.07 -4.39 -28.70
C TYR A 75 46.04 -3.89 -29.76
N ARG A 76 46.51 -2.66 -29.64
CA ARG A 76 47.45 -2.04 -30.58
C ARG A 76 48.74 -1.70 -29.87
N LEU A 77 49.87 -1.89 -30.54
CA LEU A 77 51.16 -1.45 -30.03
C LEU A 77 51.18 0.06 -29.84
N THR A 78 51.56 0.50 -28.64
CA THR A 78 51.69 1.91 -28.30
C THR A 78 52.91 2.55 -28.99
N ASP A 79 53.97 1.77 -29.22
CA ASP A 79 55.17 2.19 -29.96
C ASP A 79 55.45 1.23 -31.13
N LEU A 80 55.29 1.74 -32.36
CA LEU A 80 55.52 0.98 -33.60
C LEU A 80 56.99 0.59 -33.80
N SER A 81 57.94 1.19 -33.09
CA SER A 81 59.36 0.81 -33.15
C SER A 81 59.62 -0.60 -32.59
N ALA A 82 58.74 -1.08 -31.70
CA ALA A 82 58.81 -2.42 -31.10
C ALA A 82 58.13 -3.51 -31.96
N ARG A 83 57.57 -3.14 -33.13
CA ARG A 83 56.89 -4.08 -34.03
C ARG A 83 57.85 -5.18 -34.48
N SER A 84 57.45 -6.43 -34.25
CA SER A 84 58.20 -7.63 -34.63
C SER A 84 57.26 -8.81 -34.85
N GLU A 85 57.77 -9.96 -35.29
CA GLU A 85 56.96 -11.20 -35.35
C GLU A 85 56.40 -11.58 -33.97
N ARG A 86 57.14 -11.27 -32.89
CA ARG A 86 56.72 -11.52 -31.52
C ARG A 86 55.71 -10.48 -31.00
N PHE A 87 55.83 -9.24 -31.46
CA PHE A 87 54.94 -8.14 -31.08
C PHE A 87 54.32 -7.53 -32.35
N PRO A 88 53.25 -8.15 -32.89
CA PRO A 88 52.58 -7.63 -34.08
C PRO A 88 51.84 -6.33 -33.76
N GLU A 89 51.77 -5.41 -34.72
CA GLU A 89 51.15 -4.09 -34.56
C GLU A 89 49.75 -4.11 -33.95
N TYR A 90 48.95 -5.13 -34.29
CA TYR A 90 47.61 -5.34 -33.78
C TYR A 90 47.42 -6.80 -33.36
N LEU A 91 46.76 -6.98 -32.22
CA LEU A 91 46.32 -8.27 -31.70
C LEU A 91 44.79 -8.28 -31.60
N SER A 92 44.16 -9.37 -32.03
CA SER A 92 42.77 -9.64 -31.69
C SER A 92 42.64 -9.91 -30.18
N VAL A 93 41.44 -9.81 -29.63
CA VAL A 93 41.18 -10.14 -28.22
C VAL A 93 41.58 -11.58 -27.90
N GLN A 94 41.36 -12.51 -28.84
CA GLN A 94 41.72 -13.91 -28.67
C GLN A 94 43.24 -14.11 -28.67
N ASP A 95 43.95 -13.50 -29.63
CA ASP A 95 45.41 -13.60 -29.73
C ASP A 95 46.10 -12.97 -28.53
N TRP A 96 45.55 -11.89 -28.01
CA TRP A 96 46.00 -11.26 -26.76
C TRP A 96 45.91 -12.22 -25.57
N HIS A 97 44.76 -12.86 -25.36
CA HIS A 97 44.59 -13.81 -24.25
C HIS A 97 45.48 -15.04 -24.41
N GLN A 98 45.66 -15.52 -25.64
CA GLN A 98 46.57 -16.63 -25.93
C GLN A 98 48.04 -16.24 -25.65
N ALA A 99 48.47 -15.06 -26.11
CA ALA A 99 49.82 -14.56 -25.87
C ALA A 99 50.12 -14.36 -24.36
N LEU A 100 49.13 -13.94 -23.58
CA LEU A 100 49.24 -13.84 -22.11
C LEU A 100 49.26 -15.22 -21.42
N GLY A 101 48.54 -16.21 -21.95
CA GLY A 101 48.48 -17.57 -21.39
C GLY A 101 49.71 -18.40 -21.68
N ASP A 102 50.32 -18.22 -22.85
CA ASP A 102 51.46 -19.02 -23.32
C ASP A 102 52.83 -18.44 -22.90
N SER A 103 52.88 -17.21 -22.37
CA SER A 103 54.14 -16.53 -22.08
C SER A 103 54.33 -16.14 -20.60
N GLY A 104 55.50 -16.46 -20.04
CA GLY A 104 55.97 -15.93 -18.74
C GLY A 104 56.33 -14.43 -18.77
N HIS A 105 55.75 -13.66 -19.68
CA HIS A 105 56.10 -12.27 -20.00
C HIS A 105 54.87 -11.35 -20.09
N SER A 106 53.82 -11.66 -19.34
CA SER A 106 52.56 -10.90 -19.30
C SER A 106 52.76 -9.39 -19.10
N GLU A 107 53.76 -9.00 -18.30
CA GLU A 107 54.09 -7.61 -17.97
C GLU A 107 54.59 -6.79 -19.19
N ALA A 108 55.29 -7.42 -20.14
CA ALA A 108 55.73 -6.77 -21.37
C ALA A 108 54.57 -6.48 -22.31
N TYR A 109 53.56 -7.35 -22.35
CA TYR A 109 52.36 -7.14 -23.16
C TYR A 109 51.51 -5.99 -22.63
N TYR A 110 51.29 -5.92 -21.31
CA TYR A 110 50.53 -4.81 -20.69
C TYR A 110 51.20 -3.44 -20.85
N SER A 111 52.54 -3.39 -20.96
CA SER A 111 53.27 -2.13 -21.14
C SER A 111 53.41 -1.70 -22.60
N LEU A 112 53.42 -2.64 -23.55
CA LEU A 112 53.62 -2.37 -24.97
C LEU A 112 52.34 -2.12 -25.75
N TYR A 113 51.18 -2.57 -25.26
CA TYR A 113 49.91 -2.46 -25.97
C TYR A 113 48.88 -1.62 -25.22
N GLU A 114 48.13 -0.84 -25.98
CA GLU A 114 46.91 -0.18 -25.54
C GLU A 114 45.67 -0.91 -26.03
N GLN A 115 44.58 -0.81 -25.27
CA GLN A 115 43.30 -1.36 -25.68
C GLN A 115 42.71 -0.54 -26.82
N VAL A 116 42.30 -1.22 -27.89
CA VAL A 116 41.42 -0.65 -28.90
C VAL A 116 40.00 -0.97 -28.48
N THR A 117 39.24 0.07 -28.14
CA THR A 117 37.84 -0.05 -27.74
C THR A 117 36.92 0.43 -28.85
N GLN A 118 35.75 -0.19 -28.91
CA GLN A 118 34.63 0.28 -29.72
C GLN A 118 33.48 0.64 -28.80
N ASP A 119 32.97 1.86 -28.97
CA ASP A 119 31.76 2.31 -28.28
C ASP A 119 30.57 1.46 -28.70
N LYS A 120 29.71 1.16 -27.74
CA LYS A 120 28.45 0.47 -27.99
C LYS A 120 27.34 1.50 -28.14
N ASP A 121 26.39 1.17 -28.99
CA ASP A 121 25.19 1.98 -29.17
C ASP A 121 24.46 2.16 -27.83
N VAL A 122 23.95 3.38 -27.64
CA VAL A 122 23.07 3.74 -26.54
C VAL A 122 21.87 2.80 -26.55
N GLN A 123 21.53 2.26 -25.39
CA GLN A 123 20.31 1.47 -25.23
C GLN A 123 19.25 2.32 -24.55
N GLU A 124 18.09 2.42 -25.18
CA GLU A 124 16.95 3.14 -24.65
C GLU A 124 15.84 2.16 -24.24
N TYR A 125 15.23 2.44 -23.10
CA TYR A 125 14.02 1.78 -22.64
C TYR A 125 12.95 2.82 -22.38
N VAL A 126 11.86 2.75 -23.15
CA VAL A 126 10.68 3.59 -22.91
C VAL A 126 9.80 2.90 -21.87
N TYR A 127 9.46 3.63 -20.82
CA TYR A 127 8.47 3.15 -19.85
C TYR A 127 7.09 3.19 -20.50
N GLU A 128 6.58 2.02 -20.82
CA GLU A 128 5.27 1.82 -21.41
C GLU A 128 4.25 1.60 -20.30
N GLY A 129 3.11 2.31 -20.35
CA GLY A 129 2.05 2.16 -19.36
C GLY A 129 1.46 3.49 -18.93
N ARG A 130 0.44 3.41 -18.07
CA ARG A 130 -0.16 4.60 -17.46
C ARG A 130 0.62 4.93 -16.19
N THR A 131 1.11 6.17 -16.10
CA THR A 131 1.56 6.74 -14.83
C THR A 131 0.36 6.90 -13.90
N VAL A 132 0.40 6.24 -12.75
CA VAL A 132 -0.58 6.46 -11.68
C VAL A 132 -0.12 7.69 -10.90
N VAL A 133 -0.84 8.80 -11.08
CA VAL A 133 -0.62 10.00 -10.28
C VAL A 133 -1.26 9.80 -8.91
N LEU A 134 -0.42 9.79 -7.89
CA LEU A 134 -0.79 9.66 -6.50
C LEU A 134 -1.11 11.04 -5.93
N THR A 135 -2.38 11.25 -5.61
CA THR A 135 -2.88 12.49 -5.02
C THR A 135 -3.03 12.30 -3.51
N GLY A 136 -1.91 12.27 -2.79
CA GLY A 136 -1.93 12.30 -1.34
C GLY A 136 -2.36 13.68 -0.83
N GLY A 137 -3.25 13.69 0.16
CA GLY A 137 -3.51 14.89 0.96
C GLY A 137 -2.36 15.17 1.93
N GLU A 138 -2.64 15.89 3.01
CA GLU A 138 -1.67 16.02 4.10
C GLU A 138 -1.39 14.66 4.78
N PRO A 139 -0.19 14.44 5.34
CA PRO A 139 0.12 13.23 6.07
C PRO A 139 -0.79 13.05 7.29
N PRO A 140 -0.97 11.81 7.79
CA PRO A 140 -1.74 11.54 9.01
C PRO A 140 -1.29 12.42 10.17
N THR A 141 -2.24 13.06 10.86
CA THR A 141 -1.94 13.86 12.05
C THR A 141 -1.48 12.95 13.21
N PRO A 142 -0.60 13.43 14.10
CA PRO A 142 -0.26 12.69 15.32
C PRO A 142 -1.54 12.36 16.13
N GLY A 143 -1.85 11.07 16.28
CA GLY A 143 -3.06 10.60 16.96
C GLY A 143 -4.24 10.21 16.05
N GLY A 144 -4.12 10.40 14.73
CA GLY A 144 -5.07 9.87 13.76
C GLY A 144 -4.97 8.34 13.59
N PRO A 145 -5.94 7.71 12.90
CA PRO A 145 -5.87 6.28 12.59
C PRO A 145 -4.59 5.92 11.83
N PRO A 146 -3.93 4.79 12.14
CA PRO A 146 -2.67 4.40 11.51
C PRO A 146 -2.88 4.06 10.03
N TRP A 147 -1.88 4.35 9.19
CA TRP A 147 -1.89 4.02 7.76
C TRP A 147 -0.90 2.91 7.45
N VAL A 148 -1.36 1.86 6.75
CA VAL A 148 -0.51 0.80 6.22
C VAL A 148 -0.53 0.88 4.70
N ALA A 149 0.53 1.46 4.14
CA ALA A 149 0.69 1.59 2.69
C ALA A 149 1.07 0.23 2.06
N SER A 150 0.40 -0.13 0.96
CA SER A 150 0.75 -1.26 0.11
C SER A 150 1.79 -0.81 -0.91
N MET A 151 3.05 -0.75 -0.48
CA MET A 151 4.17 -0.32 -1.32
C MET A 151 5.01 -1.51 -1.80
N PRO A 152 5.59 -1.44 -3.02
CA PRO A 152 6.76 -2.22 -3.36
C PRO A 152 7.87 -2.03 -2.31
N GLU A 153 8.58 -3.09 -1.92
CA GLU A 153 9.63 -3.05 -0.87
C GLU A 153 10.70 -1.97 -1.11
N SER A 154 10.98 -1.65 -2.38
CA SER A 154 11.88 -0.59 -2.83
C SER A 154 11.48 0.81 -2.36
N LEU A 155 10.25 1.01 -1.89
CA LEU A 155 9.68 2.31 -1.51
C LEU A 155 9.60 2.55 0.01
N ALA A 156 10.00 1.58 0.84
CA ALA A 156 9.97 1.71 2.31
C ALA A 156 10.88 2.83 2.87
N GLN A 157 11.78 3.38 2.05
CA GLN A 157 12.77 4.38 2.45
C GLN A 157 12.23 5.83 2.45
N ARG A 158 10.95 6.04 2.10
CA ARG A 158 10.34 7.38 2.01
C ARG A 158 9.04 7.49 2.83
N PRO A 159 9.12 7.37 4.17
CA PRO A 159 7.97 7.43 5.07
C PRO A 159 7.10 8.67 4.91
N GLU A 160 7.71 9.80 4.52
CA GLU A 160 7.01 11.06 4.28
C GLU A 160 5.94 10.96 3.18
N TYR A 161 6.04 10.03 2.22
CA TYR A 161 5.08 9.88 1.11
C TYR A 161 4.18 8.65 1.23
N HIS A 162 4.30 7.84 2.28
CA HIS A 162 3.51 6.60 2.43
C HIS A 162 1.99 6.84 2.31
N HIS A 163 1.51 8.00 2.76
CA HIS A 163 0.10 8.39 2.74
C HIS A 163 -0.45 8.64 1.33
N CYS A 164 0.41 8.83 0.33
CA CYS A 164 0.04 9.01 -1.07
C CYS A 164 -0.21 7.68 -1.79
N PHE A 165 0.31 6.57 -1.28
CA PHE A 165 0.20 5.27 -1.93
C PHE A 165 -1.08 4.54 -1.53
N PRO A 166 -1.60 3.63 -2.37
CA PRO A 166 -2.68 2.74 -1.98
C PRO A 166 -2.35 1.98 -0.71
N GLY A 167 -3.35 1.74 0.13
CA GLY A 167 -3.14 1.12 1.43
C GLY A 167 -4.44 0.93 2.19
N TYR A 168 -4.33 0.74 3.50
CA TYR A 168 -5.49 0.60 4.37
C TYR A 168 -5.25 1.15 5.78
N ILE A 169 -6.36 1.53 6.43
CA ILE A 169 -6.44 1.85 7.86
C ILE A 169 -6.96 0.61 8.59
N PRO A 170 -6.17 -0.06 9.46
CA PRO A 170 -6.62 -1.22 10.24
C PRO A 170 -7.42 -0.84 11.48
N GLY A 171 -8.16 -1.81 12.02
CA GLY A 171 -8.79 -1.73 13.34
C GLY A 171 -10.17 -1.09 13.38
N LEU A 172 -10.87 -0.98 12.24
CA LEU A 172 -12.20 -0.34 12.17
C LEU A 172 -13.19 -1.04 13.10
N ARG A 173 -13.21 -2.38 13.06
CA ARG A 173 -14.12 -3.19 13.87
C ARG A 173 -13.86 -3.02 15.37
N ASP A 174 -12.60 -3.05 15.78
CA ASP A 174 -12.19 -2.83 17.16
C ASP A 174 -12.56 -1.43 17.65
N HIS A 175 -12.30 -0.41 16.82
CA HIS A 175 -12.66 0.97 17.12
C HIS A 175 -14.17 1.13 17.32
N LEU A 176 -14.98 0.58 16.41
CA LEU A 176 -16.44 0.60 16.53
C LEU A 176 -16.94 -0.15 17.76
N ARG A 177 -16.37 -1.32 18.09
CA ARG A 177 -16.68 -2.07 19.32
C ARG A 177 -16.46 -1.19 20.55
N ASP A 178 -15.32 -0.49 20.61
CA ASP A 178 -14.94 0.31 21.77
C ASP A 178 -15.80 1.57 21.90
N LEU A 179 -16.30 2.13 20.79
CA LEU A 179 -17.28 3.22 20.78
C LEU A 179 -18.71 2.77 21.16
N ILE A 180 -19.13 1.59 20.71
CA ILE A 180 -20.49 1.09 20.89
C ILE A 180 -20.71 0.48 22.27
N ARG A 181 -19.72 -0.29 22.79
CA ARG A 181 -19.82 -1.01 24.06
C ARG A 181 -20.24 -0.14 25.27
N PRO A 182 -19.83 1.13 25.40
CA PRO A 182 -20.23 2.00 26.50
C PRO A 182 -21.67 2.55 26.42
N MET A 183 -22.39 2.32 25.31
CA MET A 183 -23.77 2.79 25.18
C MET A 183 -24.68 2.14 26.23
N ARG A 184 -25.56 2.93 26.86
CA ARG A 184 -26.39 2.46 28.00
C ARG A 184 -27.31 1.28 27.69
N HIS A 185 -27.78 1.18 26.45
CA HIS A 185 -28.68 0.13 25.98
C HIS A 185 -27.95 -1.07 25.39
N VAL A 186 -26.61 -1.07 25.33
CA VAL A 186 -25.81 -2.19 24.83
C VAL A 186 -25.43 -3.09 26.01
N GLU A 187 -25.86 -4.35 25.96
CA GLU A 187 -25.52 -5.36 26.97
C GLU A 187 -24.23 -6.10 26.59
N HIS A 188 -24.10 -6.46 25.30
CA HIS A 188 -22.94 -7.16 24.77
C HIS A 188 -22.53 -6.58 23.42
N CYS A 189 -21.22 -6.46 23.19
CA CYS A 189 -20.64 -6.00 21.93
C CYS A 189 -19.28 -6.67 21.76
N PHE A 190 -19.14 -7.57 20.80
CA PHE A 190 -17.93 -8.38 20.62
C PHE A 190 -17.64 -8.71 19.15
N ASN A 191 -16.36 -8.96 18.86
CA ASN A 191 -15.90 -9.25 17.51
C ASN A 191 -15.99 -10.75 17.23
N GLY A 192 -16.65 -11.11 16.13
CA GLY A 192 -16.76 -12.50 15.71
C GLY A 192 -17.56 -13.38 16.68
N ARG A 193 -18.07 -14.50 16.19
CA ARG A 193 -18.73 -15.52 17.02
C ARG A 193 -18.39 -16.86 16.41
N SER A 194 -18.01 -17.84 17.23
CA SER A 194 -17.66 -19.17 16.73
C SER A 194 -18.79 -19.73 15.84
N GLY A 195 -18.44 -20.20 14.64
CA GLY A 195 -19.40 -20.72 13.66
C GLY A 195 -20.27 -19.66 12.97
N LYS A 196 -19.92 -18.36 13.04
CA LYS A 196 -20.66 -17.27 12.39
C LYS A 196 -19.73 -16.36 11.55
N PRO A 197 -20.27 -15.56 10.61
CA PRO A 197 -19.48 -14.64 9.80
C PRO A 197 -18.68 -13.61 10.61
N ASN A 198 -17.59 -13.12 10.01
CA ASN A 198 -16.75 -12.08 10.60
C ASN A 198 -17.47 -10.73 10.61
N GLY A 199 -17.57 -10.11 11.78
CA GLY A 199 -18.21 -8.81 11.96
C GLY A 199 -18.37 -8.48 13.43
N LEU A 200 -19.21 -7.49 13.73
CA LEU A 200 -19.53 -7.06 15.09
C LEU A 200 -20.90 -7.61 15.49
N TYR A 201 -20.96 -8.28 16.64
CA TYR A 201 -22.20 -8.79 17.21
C TYR A 201 -22.59 -7.92 18.39
N VAL A 202 -23.78 -7.33 18.32
CA VAL A 202 -24.28 -6.39 19.32
C VAL A 202 -25.59 -6.91 19.89
N THR A 203 -25.70 -6.98 21.20
CA THR A 203 -26.95 -7.24 21.90
C THR A 203 -27.40 -5.95 22.56
N VAL A 204 -28.55 -5.42 22.14
CA VAL A 204 -29.18 -4.27 22.78
C VAL A 204 -30.32 -4.71 23.69
N ALA A 205 -30.42 -4.10 24.86
CA ALA A 205 -31.47 -4.31 25.83
C ALA A 205 -32.30 -3.03 25.97
N VAL A 206 -33.57 -3.11 25.57
CA VAL A 206 -34.48 -1.94 25.54
C VAL A 206 -35.73 -2.20 26.38
N PRO A 207 -36.27 -1.19 27.07
CA PRO A 207 -37.53 -1.31 27.78
C PRO A 207 -38.71 -1.32 26.81
N PHE A 208 -39.86 -1.77 27.28
CA PHE A 208 -41.14 -1.61 26.60
C PHE A 208 -41.60 -0.15 26.50
N GLU A 209 -42.43 0.18 25.51
CA GLU A 209 -43.04 1.50 25.32
C GLU A 209 -43.83 1.93 26.56
N GLU A 210 -44.75 1.07 26.98
CA GLU A 210 -45.39 1.11 28.28
C GLU A 210 -44.55 0.27 29.27
N PRO A 211 -44.06 0.86 30.38
CA PRO A 211 -43.16 0.16 31.29
C PRO A 211 -43.77 -1.13 31.87
N VAL A 212 -43.16 -2.27 31.53
CA VAL A 212 -43.43 -3.56 32.18
C VAL A 212 -42.37 -3.78 33.24
N SER A 213 -42.78 -4.14 34.46
CA SER A 213 -41.86 -4.46 35.54
C SER A 213 -42.11 -5.85 36.11
N ARG A 214 -41.05 -6.54 36.51
CA ARG A 214 -41.13 -7.80 37.25
C ARG A 214 -40.61 -7.62 38.67
N TRP A 215 -41.24 -8.31 39.62
CA TRP A 215 -40.77 -8.35 41.00
C TRP A 215 -39.52 -9.21 41.11
N VAL A 216 -38.45 -8.65 41.68
CA VAL A 216 -37.18 -9.35 41.94
C VAL A 216 -36.91 -9.33 43.44
N PRO A 217 -36.87 -10.49 44.12
CA PRO A 217 -36.59 -10.56 45.55
C PRO A 217 -35.10 -10.27 45.82
N TYR A 218 -34.80 -9.62 46.95
CA TYR A 218 -33.42 -9.48 47.41
C TYR A 218 -32.85 -10.83 47.82
N ILE A 219 -31.55 -11.03 47.64
CA ILE A 219 -30.85 -12.25 48.06
C ILE A 219 -30.29 -12.06 49.47
N GLY A 220 -30.67 -12.94 50.40
CA GLY A 220 -30.17 -12.93 51.77
C GLY A 220 -28.75 -13.47 51.89
N ALA A 221 -28.13 -13.33 53.07
CA ALA A 221 -26.74 -13.73 53.33
C ALA A 221 -26.45 -15.23 53.08
N ASN A 222 -27.48 -16.08 53.08
CA ASN A 222 -27.41 -17.51 52.80
C ASN A 222 -27.74 -17.87 51.33
N GLY A 223 -27.80 -16.88 50.43
CA GLY A 223 -28.16 -17.07 49.03
C GLY A 223 -29.65 -17.31 48.76
N ARG A 224 -30.52 -17.24 49.78
CA ARG A 224 -31.97 -17.48 49.60
C ARG A 224 -32.74 -16.18 49.29
N PRO A 225 -33.80 -16.23 48.47
CA PRO A 225 -34.67 -15.08 48.21
C PRO A 225 -35.38 -14.60 49.48
N LEU A 226 -35.40 -13.29 49.71
CA LEU A 226 -36.11 -12.62 50.78
C LEU A 226 -37.55 -12.26 50.36
N LYS A 227 -38.41 -11.99 51.35
CA LYS A 227 -39.77 -11.44 51.11
C LYS A 227 -39.74 -9.99 50.64
N SER A 228 -38.67 -9.25 50.95
CA SER A 228 -38.41 -7.92 50.42
C SER A 228 -37.74 -7.99 49.05
N GLY A 229 -37.98 -7.00 48.21
CA GLY A 229 -37.49 -6.95 46.84
C GLY A 229 -37.72 -5.60 46.20
N ARG A 230 -37.58 -5.56 44.87
CA ARG A 230 -37.83 -4.37 44.06
C ARG A 230 -38.47 -4.76 42.73
N ASN A 231 -39.22 -3.83 42.14
CA ASN A 231 -39.66 -3.96 40.76
C ASN A 231 -38.51 -3.54 39.83
N GLU A 232 -38.11 -4.43 38.94
CA GLU A 232 -37.13 -4.14 37.89
C GLU A 232 -37.83 -4.06 36.54
N PRO A 233 -37.42 -3.14 35.65
CA PRO A 233 -37.97 -3.07 34.30
C PRO A 233 -37.65 -4.35 33.53
N VAL A 234 -38.65 -4.90 32.85
CA VAL A 234 -38.46 -5.98 31.89
C VAL A 234 -37.88 -5.38 30.62
N LEU A 235 -36.69 -5.86 30.23
CA LEU A 235 -36.02 -5.45 29.00
C LEU A 235 -36.14 -6.54 27.94
N VAL A 236 -36.36 -6.12 26.70
CA VAL A 236 -36.30 -6.98 25.52
C VAL A 236 -34.89 -6.94 24.97
N ARG A 237 -34.31 -8.12 24.75
CA ARG A 237 -33.01 -8.28 24.13
C ARG A 237 -33.15 -8.45 22.63
N ARG A 238 -32.33 -7.72 21.88
CA ARG A 238 -32.27 -7.78 20.43
C ARG A 238 -30.83 -8.02 20.03
N GLU A 239 -30.59 -9.07 19.25
CA GLU A 239 -29.28 -9.38 18.70
C GLU A 239 -29.17 -8.79 17.29
N MET A 240 -28.04 -8.16 17.00
CA MET A 240 -27.73 -7.55 15.72
C MET A 240 -26.37 -8.04 15.24
N TYR A 241 -26.28 -8.35 13.95
CA TYR A 241 -25.02 -8.62 13.27
C TYR A 241 -24.68 -7.47 12.34
N LEU A 242 -23.51 -6.86 12.53
CA LEU A 242 -23.00 -5.80 11.67
C LEU A 242 -21.82 -6.35 10.86
N PRO A 243 -21.91 -6.43 9.52
CA PRO A 243 -20.83 -6.93 8.65
C PRO A 243 -19.70 -5.91 8.49
N VAL A 244 -19.16 -5.41 9.60
CA VAL A 244 -18.09 -4.40 9.65
C VAL A 244 -16.76 -5.04 9.25
N ALA A 245 -16.12 -4.48 8.22
CA ALA A 245 -14.77 -4.86 7.81
C ALA A 245 -13.76 -4.54 8.93
N ASP A 246 -12.65 -5.27 8.96
CA ASP A 246 -11.61 -5.01 9.96
C ASP A 246 -10.74 -3.77 9.61
N HIS A 247 -10.72 -3.39 8.34
CA HIS A 247 -9.93 -2.30 7.82
C HIS A 247 -10.68 -1.56 6.70
N VAL A 248 -10.24 -0.34 6.41
CA VAL A 248 -10.70 0.46 5.27
C VAL A 248 -9.56 0.64 4.29
N SER A 249 -9.71 0.10 3.08
CA SER A 249 -8.73 0.26 2.01
C SER A 249 -9.04 1.47 1.15
N GLY A 250 -8.00 2.12 0.62
CA GLY A 250 -8.17 3.25 -0.29
C GLY A 250 -6.93 3.51 -1.17
N PRO A 251 -7.09 4.34 -2.21
CA PRO A 251 -5.98 4.74 -3.08
C PRO A 251 -4.96 5.66 -2.38
N ASP A 252 -5.37 6.33 -1.31
CA ASP A 252 -4.55 7.20 -0.48
C ASP A 252 -5.17 7.29 0.94
N TYR A 253 -4.41 7.81 1.91
CA TYR A 253 -4.86 7.92 3.30
C TYR A 253 -6.11 8.78 3.46
N ARG A 254 -6.19 9.93 2.77
CA ARG A 254 -7.29 10.89 2.93
C ARG A 254 -8.61 10.28 2.47
N THR A 255 -8.60 9.58 1.34
CA THR A 255 -9.76 8.87 0.80
C THR A 255 -10.19 7.74 1.75
N ALA A 256 -9.25 6.97 2.27
CA ALA A 256 -9.56 5.91 3.25
C ALA A 256 -10.06 6.47 4.59
N LEU A 257 -9.55 7.63 5.04
CA LEU A 257 -9.98 8.28 6.27
C LEU A 257 -11.43 8.80 6.16
N ALA A 258 -11.78 9.42 5.03
CA ALA A 258 -13.16 9.87 4.78
C ALA A 258 -14.14 8.68 4.80
N GLU A 259 -13.75 7.55 4.20
CA GLU A 259 -14.55 6.32 4.23
C GLU A 259 -14.61 5.71 5.64
N TRP A 260 -13.51 5.74 6.39
CA TRP A 260 -13.48 5.32 7.79
C TRP A 260 -14.47 6.14 8.64
N GLU A 261 -14.42 7.47 8.57
CA GLU A 261 -15.32 8.35 9.31
C GLU A 261 -16.79 8.11 8.92
N HIS A 262 -17.05 7.89 7.63
CA HIS A 262 -18.38 7.54 7.14
C HIS A 262 -18.89 6.22 7.74
N GLN A 263 -18.07 5.15 7.68
CA GLN A 263 -18.44 3.85 8.26
C GLN A 263 -18.62 3.92 9.77
N VAL A 264 -17.74 4.63 10.48
CA VAL A 264 -17.88 4.83 11.93
C VAL A 264 -19.21 5.50 12.24
N SER A 265 -19.54 6.61 11.58
CA SER A 265 -20.80 7.32 11.77
C SER A 265 -22.00 6.43 11.46
N PHE A 266 -21.98 5.73 10.33
CA PHE A 266 -23.08 4.88 9.88
C PHE A 266 -23.38 3.74 10.88
N TRP A 267 -22.36 2.96 11.26
CA TRP A 267 -22.54 1.82 12.15
C TRP A 267 -22.87 2.24 13.57
N PHE A 268 -22.24 3.30 14.06
CA PHE A 268 -22.53 3.87 15.38
C PHE A 268 -23.98 4.35 15.46
N ASP A 269 -24.45 5.09 14.45
CA ASP A 269 -25.82 5.60 14.40
C ASP A 269 -26.85 4.48 14.27
N LEU A 270 -26.56 3.42 13.53
CA LEU A 270 -27.42 2.25 13.41
C LEU A 270 -27.66 1.59 14.77
N VAL A 271 -26.61 1.38 15.58
CA VAL A 271 -26.77 0.81 16.93
C VAL A 271 -27.40 1.79 17.91
N ARG A 272 -27.09 3.09 17.79
CA ARG A 272 -27.75 4.14 18.58
C ARG A 272 -29.25 4.14 18.33
N ASN A 273 -29.66 4.04 17.06
CA ASN A 273 -31.05 4.07 16.66
C ASN A 273 -31.77 2.75 16.98
N ALA A 274 -31.07 1.63 17.15
CA ALA A 274 -31.66 0.37 17.60
C ALA A 274 -32.20 0.41 19.05
N ALA A 275 -31.93 1.49 19.79
CA ALA A 275 -32.44 1.74 21.14
C ALA A 275 -33.96 2.06 21.22
N VAL A 276 -34.71 1.92 20.12
CA VAL A 276 -36.17 2.13 20.11
C VAL A 276 -36.84 1.19 21.12
N ARG A 277 -37.77 1.72 21.91
CA ARG A 277 -38.55 0.94 22.88
C ARG A 277 -39.27 -0.23 22.21
N ALA A 278 -39.46 -1.30 22.96
CA ALA A 278 -40.17 -2.48 22.49
C ALA A 278 -41.69 -2.25 22.52
N CYS A 279 -42.37 -2.57 21.42
CA CYS A 279 -43.83 -2.50 21.38
C CYS A 279 -44.44 -3.56 22.30
N ASN A 280 -45.34 -3.13 23.19
CA ASN A 280 -46.04 -4.01 24.13
C ASN A 280 -46.96 -5.02 23.41
N ALA A 281 -47.61 -4.60 22.30
CA ALA A 281 -48.60 -5.41 21.59
C ALA A 281 -47.99 -6.63 20.86
N CYS A 282 -46.72 -6.55 20.45
CA CYS A 282 -46.00 -7.67 19.84
C CYS A 282 -44.97 -8.28 20.80
N GLU A 283 -45.06 -7.99 22.10
CA GLU A 283 -44.12 -8.49 23.12
C GLU A 283 -42.64 -8.17 22.81
N GLY A 284 -42.41 -7.09 22.05
CA GLY A 284 -41.07 -6.66 21.64
C GLY A 284 -40.45 -7.47 20.50
N THR A 285 -41.19 -8.38 19.88
CA THR A 285 -40.77 -9.16 18.70
C THR A 285 -40.81 -8.37 17.39
N GLY A 286 -41.29 -7.12 17.42
CA GLY A 286 -41.30 -6.21 16.29
C GLY A 286 -39.90 -6.06 15.71
N HIS A 287 -39.80 -6.24 14.39
CA HIS A 287 -38.57 -6.33 13.60
C HIS A 287 -37.59 -5.20 13.95
N VAL A 288 -36.43 -5.56 14.49
CA VAL A 288 -35.25 -4.69 14.48
C VAL A 288 -34.69 -4.81 13.08
N MET A 289 -34.40 -3.68 12.43
CA MET A 289 -33.85 -3.67 11.09
C MET A 289 -32.62 -4.59 11.03
N ASP A 290 -32.78 -5.74 10.38
CA ASP A 290 -31.65 -6.38 9.76
C ASP A 290 -31.13 -5.41 8.71
N VAL A 291 -29.81 -5.30 8.60
CA VAL A 291 -29.17 -4.56 7.51
C VAL A 291 -29.85 -5.00 6.20
N PRO A 292 -30.41 -4.09 5.38
CA PRO A 292 -31.16 -4.49 4.20
C PRO A 292 -30.35 -5.47 3.36
N GLU A 293 -30.97 -6.56 2.90
CA GLU A 293 -30.33 -7.47 1.94
C GLU A 293 -29.82 -6.64 0.75
N GLY A 294 -28.50 -6.56 0.59
CA GLY A 294 -27.85 -5.76 -0.46
C GLY A 294 -27.11 -4.50 0.02
N VAL A 295 -27.17 -4.13 1.30
CA VAL A 295 -26.16 -3.21 1.87
C VAL A 295 -24.88 -4.01 2.07
N HIS A 296 -24.15 -4.19 0.97
CA HIS A 296 -22.71 -4.25 1.08
C HIS A 296 -22.29 -2.96 1.80
N ALA A 297 -21.42 -3.05 2.82
CA ALA A 297 -20.61 -1.90 3.20
C ALA A 297 -20.14 -1.21 1.91
N PRO A 298 -20.03 0.13 1.83
CA PRO A 298 -19.54 0.80 0.62
C PRO A 298 -18.35 -0.01 0.15
N GLY A 299 -18.54 -0.68 -0.99
CA GLY A 299 -17.54 -1.62 -1.46
C GLY A 299 -16.23 -0.87 -1.53
N PRO A 300 -15.06 -1.53 -1.39
CA PRO A 300 -13.82 -0.87 -1.75
C PRO A 300 -14.09 -0.23 -3.10
N VAL A 301 -13.88 1.09 -3.22
CA VAL A 301 -14.00 1.77 -4.51
C VAL A 301 -12.97 1.07 -5.39
N SER A 302 -13.43 0.06 -6.12
CA SER A 302 -12.61 -0.68 -7.05
C SER A 302 -12.23 0.35 -8.09
N ALA A 303 -11.00 0.84 -7.98
CA ALA A 303 -10.38 1.55 -9.06
C ALA A 303 -10.47 0.63 -10.29
N LEU A 304 -11.24 1.09 -11.28
CA LEU A 304 -11.15 0.73 -12.68
C LEU A 304 -11.44 -0.76 -12.99
N THR A 305 -12.72 -1.05 -13.25
CA THR A 305 -13.04 -2.08 -14.25
C THR A 305 -12.76 -1.47 -15.63
N PRO A 306 -11.84 -2.02 -16.44
CA PRO A 306 -11.76 -1.63 -17.84
C PRO A 306 -13.00 -2.16 -18.56
N SER A 307 -13.73 -1.27 -19.22
CA SER A 307 -14.69 -1.68 -20.23
C SER A 307 -13.94 -2.46 -21.32
N ARG A 308 -14.22 -3.76 -21.42
CA ARG A 308 -14.19 -4.52 -22.67
C ARG A 308 -15.40 -5.44 -22.69
#